data_AF-A0A821GED5-F1
#
_entry.id   AF-A0A821GED5-F1
#
_cell.length_a   1.000
_cell.length_b   1.000
_cell.length_c   1.000
_cell.angle_alpha   90.00
_cell.angle_beta   90.00
_cell.angle_gamma   90.00
#
_symmetry.space_group_name_H-M   'P 1'
#
loop_
_entity.id
_entity.type
_entity.pdbx_description
1 polymer ?
#
loop_
_entity_poly.entity_id
_entity_poly.type
_entity_poly.pdbx_seq_one_letter_code
_entity_poly.pdbx_strand_id
1 'polypeptide(L)'
;WIFDRLNAVRKSDIQKQLLVSAFRHSIQNEHEILCLSDHIQHISEQLKKILESVVHAPLMIVITDTIIDLSRIYPQVFQEIFTDIVDILIGWYIEPLPTDRILEYTAQALHKFRPFWIEQIEATLTLLDHFIEDADNYAQVNQYKKETMIVLDE
;
A
#
# COMPACT_ATOMS: atom_id res chain seq x y z
N TRP A 1 12.56 -6.85 -16.94
CA TRP A 1 13.86 -6.14 -17.01
C TRP A 1 14.04 -5.06 -15.93
N ILE A 2 13.18 -4.03 -15.82
CA ILE A 2 13.27 -3.04 -14.72
C ILE A 2 12.88 -3.66 -13.37
N PHE A 3 11.82 -4.48 -13.32
CA PHE A 3 11.41 -5.15 -12.09
C PHE A 3 12.41 -6.21 -11.62
N ASP A 4 13.04 -6.94 -12.54
CA ASP A 4 14.15 -7.84 -12.21
C ASP A 4 15.32 -7.08 -11.60
N ARG A 5 15.60 -5.86 -12.07
CA ARG A 5 16.60 -4.97 -11.48
C ARG A 5 16.14 -4.43 -10.11
N LEU A 6 14.88 -4.05 -9.94
CA LEU A 6 14.31 -3.63 -8.64
C LEU A 6 14.43 -4.74 -7.59
N ASN A 7 14.13 -5.98 -7.99
CA ASN A 7 14.21 -7.17 -7.13
C ASN A 7 15.68 -7.62 -6.90
N ALA A 8 16.57 -7.38 -7.86
CA ALA A 8 18.01 -7.67 -7.74
C ALA A 8 18.79 -6.61 -6.96
N VAL A 9 18.28 -5.39 -6.82
CA VAL A 9 18.87 -4.33 -6.00
C VAL A 9 18.70 -4.69 -4.53
N ARG A 10 19.69 -5.43 -4.01
CA ARG A 10 19.68 -5.99 -2.65
C ARG A 10 20.10 -5.00 -1.54
N LYS A 11 20.51 -3.75 -1.82
CA LYS A 11 21.24 -2.96 -0.79
C LYS A 11 20.98 -1.46 -0.65
N SER A 12 20.16 -0.80 -1.46
CA SER A 12 19.91 0.64 -1.26
C SER A 12 18.48 1.01 -1.61
N ASP A 13 17.68 1.37 -0.60
CA ASP A 13 16.34 1.92 -0.79
C ASP A 13 16.37 3.16 -1.69
N ILE A 14 17.48 3.90 -1.70
CA ILE A 14 17.69 5.06 -2.59
C ILE A 14 17.70 4.62 -4.06
N GLN A 15 18.36 3.50 -4.40
CA GLN A 15 18.36 2.99 -5.77
C GLN A 15 16.96 2.50 -6.19
N LYS A 16 16.23 1.86 -5.28
CA LYS A 16 14.83 1.47 -5.52
C LYS A 16 13.95 2.71 -5.71
N GLN A 17 14.08 3.72 -4.85
CA GLN A 17 13.38 5.00 -4.97
C GLN A 17 13.68 5.70 -6.30
N LEU A 18 14.93 5.75 -6.73
CA LEU A 18 15.31 6.35 -8.01
C LEU A 18 14.70 5.60 -9.20
N LEU A 19 14.73 4.26 -9.18
CA LEU A 19 14.13 3.44 -10.24
C LEU A 19 12.61 3.61 -10.30
N VAL A 20 11.93 3.59 -9.15
CA VAL A 20 10.48 3.81 -9.09
C VAL A 20 10.13 5.24 -9.49
N SER A 21 10.93 6.24 -9.11
CA SER A 21 10.71 7.64 -9.50
C SER A 21 10.88 7.85 -11.01
N ALA A 22 11.90 7.23 -11.62
CA ALA A 22 12.07 7.26 -13.06
C ALA A 22 10.89 6.59 -13.78
N PHE A 23 10.43 5.45 -13.25
CA PHE A 23 9.28 4.74 -13.79
C PHE A 23 7.96 5.52 -13.65
N ARG A 24 7.74 6.16 -12.50
CA ARG A 24 6.64 7.09 -12.27
C ARG A 24 6.63 8.20 -13.31
N HIS A 25 7.80 8.76 -13.61
CA HIS A 25 7.90 9.79 -14.64
C HIS A 25 7.53 9.24 -16.03
N SER A 26 7.87 7.99 -16.35
CA SER A 26 7.41 7.34 -17.59
C SER A 26 5.89 7.20 -17.65
N ILE A 27 5.25 6.78 -16.55
CA ILE A 27 3.78 6.71 -16.44
C ILE A 27 3.15 8.10 -16.62
N GLN A 28 3.69 9.12 -15.95
CA GLN A 28 3.17 10.49 -16.02
C GLN A 28 3.28 11.11 -17.41
N ASN A 29 4.28 10.69 -18.21
CA ASN A 29 4.49 11.16 -19.58
C ASN A 29 3.71 10.35 -20.63
N GLU A 30 2.86 9.39 -20.23
CA GLU A 30 1.92 8.78 -21.17
C GLU A 30 0.85 9.80 -21.55
N HIS A 31 1.17 10.59 -22.57
CA HIS A 31 0.23 11.48 -23.23
C HIS A 31 -0.15 10.90 -24.59
N GLU A 32 -1.46 10.76 -24.80
CA GLU A 32 -2.16 10.36 -26.03
C GLU A 32 -1.94 8.92 -26.55
N ILE A 33 -0.79 8.28 -26.28
CA ILE A 33 -0.51 6.89 -26.68
C ILE A 33 -0.18 6.07 -25.42
N LEU A 34 -1.10 5.18 -25.02
CA LEU A 34 -0.95 4.24 -23.90
C LEU A 34 0.02 3.11 -24.25
N CYS A 35 1.30 3.42 -24.40
CA CYS A 35 2.33 2.49 -24.83
C CYS A 35 2.64 1.41 -23.79
N LEU A 36 2.26 1.62 -22.53
CA LEU A 36 2.41 0.65 -21.45
C LEU A 36 1.19 -0.27 -21.29
N SER A 37 0.12 -0.07 -22.05
CA SER A 37 -1.12 -0.85 -21.95
C SER A 37 -0.89 -2.37 -22.00
N ASP A 38 -0.02 -2.86 -22.88
CA ASP A 38 0.28 -4.29 -22.99
C ASP A 38 1.01 -4.87 -21.76
N HIS A 39 1.63 -4.03 -20.93
CA HIS A 39 2.45 -4.45 -19.80
C HIS A 39 1.92 -3.99 -18.45
N ILE A 40 0.87 -3.17 -18.43
CA ILE A 40 0.42 -2.47 -17.23
C ILE A 40 -0.09 -3.44 -16.15
N GLN A 41 -0.69 -4.56 -16.55
CA GLN A 41 -1.16 -5.57 -15.61
C GLN A 41 0.02 -6.18 -14.85
N HIS A 42 1.06 -6.59 -15.57
CA HIS A 42 2.30 -7.07 -14.95
C HIS A 42 2.96 -5.99 -14.09
N ILE A 43 3.01 -4.74 -14.56
CA ILE A 43 3.54 -3.61 -13.80
C ILE A 43 2.79 -3.46 -12.46
N SER A 44 1.47 -3.49 -12.48
CA SER A 44 0.62 -3.29 -11.31
C SER A 44 0.86 -4.37 -10.25
N GLU A 45 0.97 -5.64 -10.67
CA GLU A 45 1.31 -6.75 -9.79
C GLU A 45 2.71 -6.60 -9.18
N GLN A 46 3.69 -6.14 -9.96
CA GLN A 46 5.04 -5.92 -9.43
C GLN A 46 5.07 -4.76 -8.44
N LEU A 47 4.35 -3.66 -8.71
CA LEU A 47 4.24 -2.54 -7.77
C LEU A 47 3.60 -2.98 -6.45
N LYS A 48 2.51 -3.77 -6.51
CA LYS A 48 1.89 -4.41 -5.34
C LYS A 48 2.91 -5.25 -4.57
N LYS A 49 3.59 -6.20 -5.23
CA LYS A 49 4.59 -7.08 -4.58
C LYS A 49 5.74 -6.31 -3.94
N ILE A 50 6.20 -5.25 -4.59
CA ILE A 50 7.24 -4.40 -4.01
C ILE A 50 6.66 -3.74 -2.75
N LEU A 51 5.48 -3.13 -2.82
CA LEU A 51 4.83 -2.46 -1.69
C LEU A 51 4.64 -3.40 -0.48
N GLU A 52 4.19 -4.64 -0.71
CA GLU A 52 4.06 -5.69 0.33
C GLU A 52 5.39 -5.97 1.06
N SER A 53 6.52 -5.83 0.36
CA SER A 53 7.86 -6.10 0.90
C SER A 53 8.54 -4.89 1.54
N VAL A 54 7.93 -3.70 1.47
CA VAL A 54 8.53 -2.47 1.97
C VAL A 54 8.47 -2.44 3.49
N VAL A 55 9.60 -2.11 4.11
CA VAL A 55 9.72 -1.88 5.57
C VAL A 55 10.13 -0.44 5.90
N HIS A 56 10.33 0.40 4.88
CA HIS A 56 10.83 1.77 5.04
C HIS A 56 9.88 2.79 4.42
N ALA A 57 9.38 3.72 5.24
CA ALA A 57 8.36 4.69 4.84
C ALA A 57 8.71 5.53 3.59
N PRO A 58 9.95 6.02 3.38
CA PRO A 58 10.27 6.78 2.17
C PRO A 58 10.08 5.99 0.87
N LEU A 59 10.35 4.68 0.88
CA LEU A 59 10.11 3.81 -0.29
C LEU A 59 8.61 3.55 -0.48
N MET A 60 7.86 3.36 0.61
CA MET A 60 6.41 3.21 0.59
C MET A 60 5.74 4.43 -0.06
N ILE A 61 6.17 5.64 0.29
CA ILE A 61 5.66 6.90 -0.29
C ILE A 61 5.87 6.92 -1.80
N VAL A 62 7.08 6.64 -2.28
CA VAL A 62 7.39 6.72 -3.73
C VAL A 62 6.60 5.68 -4.54
N ILE A 63 6.44 4.47 -4.01
CA ILE A 63 5.65 3.42 -4.68
C ILE A 63 4.16 3.77 -4.67
N THR A 64 3.63 4.21 -3.52
CA THR A 64 2.23 4.60 -3.38
C THR A 64 1.86 5.74 -4.32
N ASP A 65 2.73 6.75 -4.41
CA ASP A 65 2.58 7.84 -5.37
C ASP A 65 2.56 7.36 -6.83
N THR A 66 3.38 6.35 -7.16
CA THR A 66 3.39 5.73 -8.49
C THR A 66 2.10 4.98 -8.77
N ILE A 67 1.58 4.26 -7.77
CA ILE A 67 0.30 3.54 -7.85
C ILE A 67 -0.87 4.53 -7.97
N ILE A 68 -0.83 5.66 -7.27
CA ILE A 68 -1.82 6.74 -7.41
C ILE A 68 -1.85 7.24 -8.86
N ASP A 69 -0.69 7.52 -9.46
CA ASP A 69 -0.63 7.96 -10.85
C ASP A 69 -1.11 6.86 -11.82
N LEU A 70 -0.74 5.60 -11.58
CA LEU A 70 -1.27 4.44 -12.32
C LEU A 70 -2.79 4.33 -12.22
N SER A 71 -3.38 4.51 -11.03
CA SER A 71 -4.83 4.43 -10.81
C SER A 71 -5.61 5.46 -11.63
N ARG A 72 -5.00 6.61 -11.92
CA ARG A 72 -5.62 7.67 -12.73
C ARG A 72 -5.59 7.37 -14.22
N ILE A 73 -4.52 6.71 -14.69
CA ILE A 73 -4.31 6.43 -16.12
C ILE A 73 -4.92 5.08 -16.51
N TYR A 74 -4.83 4.08 -15.64
CA TYR A 74 -5.31 2.70 -15.83
C TYR A 74 -6.24 2.25 -14.69
N PRO A 75 -7.43 2.88 -14.53
CA PRO A 75 -8.33 2.58 -13.41
C PRO A 75 -8.79 1.12 -13.39
N GLN A 76 -9.02 0.50 -14.54
CA GLN A 76 -9.46 -0.90 -14.65
C GLN A 76 -8.44 -1.88 -14.04
N VAL A 77 -7.15 -1.62 -14.27
CA VAL A 77 -6.07 -2.47 -13.75
C VAL A 77 -5.89 -2.23 -12.25
N PHE A 78 -6.02 -0.98 -11.80
CA PHE A 78 -5.95 -0.67 -10.39
C PHE A 78 -7.10 -1.29 -9.59
N GLN A 79 -8.30 -1.42 -10.17
CA GLN A 79 -9.42 -2.09 -9.50
C GLN A 79 -9.06 -3.51 -9.03
N GLU A 80 -8.29 -4.27 -9.83
CA GLU A 80 -7.88 -5.65 -9.51
C GLU A 80 -6.98 -5.76 -8.28
N ILE A 81 -6.21 -4.71 -7.96
CA ILE A 81 -5.27 -4.70 -6.83
C ILE A 81 -5.70 -3.76 -5.69
N PHE A 82 -6.84 -3.08 -5.83
CA PHE A 82 -7.26 -1.99 -4.95
C PHE A 82 -7.31 -2.40 -3.48
N THR A 83 -7.96 -3.53 -3.17
CA THR A 83 -8.10 -4.02 -1.80
C THR A 83 -6.75 -4.32 -1.18
N ASP A 84 -5.84 -4.94 -1.93
CA ASP A 84 -4.49 -5.27 -1.44
C ASP A 84 -3.69 -4.01 -1.11
N ILE A 85 -3.74 -3.00 -2.00
CA ILE A 85 -3.02 -1.74 -1.79
C ILE A 85 -3.55 -1.01 -0.57
N VAL A 86 -4.87 -0.92 -0.43
CA VAL A 86 -5.51 -0.26 0.69
C VAL A 86 -5.24 -0.98 2.00
N ASP A 87 -5.33 -2.31 2.04
CA ASP A 87 -5.04 -3.13 3.21
C ASP A 87 -3.62 -2.86 3.75
N ILE A 88 -2.63 -2.86 2.85
CA ILE A 88 -1.25 -2.49 3.19
C ILE A 88 -1.18 -1.06 3.76
N LEU A 89 -1.83 -0.10 3.12
CA LEU A 89 -1.79 1.31 3.55
C LEU A 89 -2.51 1.56 4.89
N ILE A 90 -3.57 0.81 5.19
CA ILE A 90 -4.23 0.82 6.50
C ILE A 90 -3.28 0.26 7.55
N GLY A 91 -2.56 -0.84 7.25
CA GLY A 91 -1.49 -1.35 8.10
C GLY A 91 -0.48 -0.27 8.45
N TRP A 92 0.03 0.44 7.43
CA TRP A 92 0.93 1.58 7.65
C TRP A 92 0.28 2.74 8.43
N TYR A 93 -1.02 3.00 8.30
CA TYR A 93 -1.70 4.07 9.04
C TYR A 93 -1.82 3.78 10.54
N ILE A 94 -1.96 2.50 10.91
CA ILE A 94 -2.25 2.06 12.28
C ILE A 94 -0.99 1.64 13.02
N GLU A 95 0.06 1.23 12.30
CA GLU A 95 1.36 0.93 12.90
C GLU A 95 1.86 2.11 13.75
N PRO A 96 2.50 1.84 14.90
CA PRO A 96 3.12 2.88 15.72
C PRO A 96 4.32 3.47 14.98
N LEU A 97 4.02 4.43 14.11
CA LEU A 97 5.01 5.09 13.29
C LEU A 97 5.71 6.20 14.08
N PRO A 98 7.01 6.41 13.86
CA PRO A 98 7.79 7.39 14.60
C PRO A 98 7.50 8.85 14.19
N THR A 99 6.63 9.11 13.20
CA THR A 99 6.43 10.48 12.66
C THR A 99 5.02 10.71 12.12
N ASP A 100 4.36 11.76 12.60
CA ASP A 100 3.02 12.22 12.17
C ASP A 100 2.89 12.43 10.66
N ARG A 101 4.01 12.77 9.99
CA ARG A 101 4.05 12.97 8.53
C ARG A 101 3.67 11.72 7.73
N ILE A 102 4.03 10.53 8.21
CA ILE A 102 3.71 9.28 7.50
C ILE A 102 2.23 8.98 7.67
N LEU A 103 1.68 9.20 8.88
CA LEU A 103 0.26 9.07 9.17
C LEU A 103 -0.60 10.04 8.34
N GLU A 104 -0.15 11.30 8.22
CA GLU A 104 -0.81 12.28 7.36
C GLU A 104 -0.72 11.86 5.87
N TYR A 105 0.44 11.37 5.42
CA TYR A 105 0.61 10.89 4.05
C TYR A 105 -0.31 9.71 3.73
N THR A 106 -0.35 8.69 4.58
CA THR A 106 -1.17 7.48 4.34
C THR A 106 -2.66 7.84 4.33
N ALA A 107 -3.11 8.72 5.22
CA ALA A 107 -4.47 9.25 5.18
C ALA A 107 -4.79 9.97 3.85
N GLN A 108 -3.88 10.84 3.38
CA GLN A 108 -4.04 11.52 2.09
C GLN A 108 -4.04 10.53 0.92
N ALA A 109 -3.20 9.49 0.96
CA ALA A 109 -3.14 8.46 -0.07
C ALA A 109 -4.45 7.66 -0.14
N LEU A 110 -4.95 7.17 1.01
CA LEU A 110 -6.23 6.47 1.12
C LEU A 110 -7.39 7.33 0.60
N HIS A 111 -7.36 8.64 0.90
CA HIS A 111 -8.37 9.58 0.41
C HIS A 111 -8.34 9.74 -1.12
N LYS A 112 -7.16 9.71 -1.75
CA LYS A 112 -7.05 9.80 -3.22
C LYS A 112 -7.70 8.62 -3.93
N PHE A 113 -7.86 7.48 -3.27
CA PHE A 113 -8.57 6.33 -3.81
C PHE A 113 -10.10 6.39 -3.62
N ARG A 114 -10.66 7.51 -3.12
CA ARG A 114 -12.12 7.71 -2.91
C ARG A 114 -13.02 7.15 -4.02
N PRO A 115 -12.73 7.34 -5.32
CA PRO A 115 -13.56 6.77 -6.39
C PRO A 115 -13.69 5.24 -6.30
N PHE A 116 -12.59 4.54 -6.02
CA PHE A 116 -12.54 3.08 -5.98
C PHE A 116 -13.24 2.49 -4.76
N TRP A 117 -13.22 3.18 -3.61
CA TRP A 117 -14.01 2.79 -2.44
C TRP A 117 -15.52 2.73 -2.74
N ILE A 118 -16.00 3.66 -3.56
CA ILE A 118 -17.42 3.74 -3.93
C ILE A 118 -17.74 2.72 -5.02
N GLU A 119 -16.86 2.58 -6.02
CA GLU A 119 -17.02 1.62 -7.11
C GLU A 119 -16.95 0.17 -6.63
N GLN A 120 -16.15 -0.12 -5.60
CA GLN A 120 -15.96 -1.45 -5.02
C GLN A 120 -16.51 -1.51 -3.59
N ILE A 121 -17.76 -1.10 -3.41
CA ILE A 121 -18.36 -0.97 -2.08
C ILE A 121 -18.47 -2.32 -1.35
N GLU A 122 -18.75 -3.41 -2.05
CA GLU A 122 -18.82 -4.75 -1.44
C GLU A 122 -17.46 -5.16 -0.86
N ALA A 123 -16.39 -4.98 -1.64
CA ALA A 123 -15.03 -5.24 -1.19
C ALA A 123 -14.60 -4.31 -0.03
N THR A 124 -15.05 -3.06 -0.06
CA THR A 124 -14.82 -2.08 1.01
C THR A 124 -15.49 -2.51 2.32
N LEU A 125 -16.72 -3.00 2.26
CA LEU A 125 -17.42 -3.50 3.45
C LEU A 125 -16.71 -4.73 4.04
N THR A 126 -16.31 -5.69 3.20
CA THR A 126 -15.53 -6.85 3.63
C THR A 126 -14.22 -6.44 4.32
N LEU A 127 -13.52 -5.44 3.78
CA LEU A 127 -12.29 -4.93 4.40
C LEU A 127 -12.55 -4.32 5.79
N LEU A 128 -13.65 -3.57 5.93
CA LEU A 128 -14.03 -2.98 7.22
C LEU A 128 -14.45 -4.06 8.24
N ASP A 129 -15.13 -5.11 7.79
CA ASP A 129 -15.49 -6.24 8.65
C ASP A 129 -14.23 -6.95 9.17
N HIS A 130 -13.27 -7.28 8.28
CA HIS A 130 -11.98 -7.84 8.70
C HIS A 130 -11.22 -6.90 9.65
N PHE A 131 -11.26 -5.59 9.40
CA PHE A 131 -10.62 -4.61 10.26
C PHE A 131 -11.22 -4.60 11.68
N ILE A 132 -12.55 -4.70 11.81
CA ILE A 132 -13.23 -4.79 13.10
C ILE A 132 -12.87 -6.09 13.81
N GLU A 133 -12.86 -7.22 13.08
CA GLU A 133 -12.46 -8.52 13.63
C GLU A 133 -11.04 -8.47 14.20
N ASP A 134 -10.10 -7.85 13.49
CA ASP A 134 -8.72 -7.68 13.97
C ASP A 134 -8.63 -6.79 15.22
N ALA A 135 -9.44 -5.73 15.31
CA ALA A 135 -9.50 -4.86 16.48
C ALA A 135 -10.06 -5.62 17.70
N ASP A 136 -11.11 -6.42 17.52
CA ASP A 136 -11.69 -7.26 18.57
C ASP A 136 -10.70 -8.32 19.05
N ASN A 137 -10.01 -8.98 18.12
CA ASN A 137 -8.96 -9.94 18.44
C ASN A 137 -7.82 -9.29 19.24
N TYR A 138 -7.39 -8.10 18.84
CA TYR A 138 -6.36 -7.34 19.56
C TYR A 138 -6.80 -6.97 21.00
N ALA A 139 -8.05 -6.53 21.16
CA ALA A 139 -8.62 -6.19 22.46
C ALA A 139 -8.66 -7.41 23.40
N GLN A 140 -9.12 -8.57 22.91
CA GLN A 140 -9.19 -9.81 23.68
C GLN A 140 -7.79 -10.27 24.14
N VAL A 141 -6.80 -10.27 23.25
CA VAL A 141 -5.41 -10.66 23.58
C VAL A 141 -4.84 -9.77 24.69
N ASN A 142 -5.10 -8.47 24.65
CA ASN A 142 -4.64 -7.54 25.68
C ASN A 142 -5.37 -7.72 27.00
N GLN A 143 -6.66 -8.09 26.99
CA GLN A 143 -7.38 -8.45 28.19
C GLN A 143 -6.78 -9.71 28.86
N TYR A 144 -6.54 -10.77 28.11
CA TYR A 144 -5.90 -11.99 28.64
C TYR A 144 -4.50 -11.74 29.22
N LYS A 145 -3.68 -10.92 28.57
CA LYS A 145 -2.36 -10.54 29.09
C LYS A 145 -2.46 -9.80 30.43
N LYS A 146 -3.43 -8.90 30.56
CA LYS A 146 -3.67 -8.15 31.79
C LYS A 146 -4.11 -9.07 32.93
N GLU A 147 -5.03 -9.99 32.66
CA GLU A 147 -5.50 -10.98 33.64
C GLU A 147 -4.37 -11.93 34.09
N THR A 148 -3.51 -12.37 33.16
CA THR A 148 -2.39 -13.27 33.48
C THR A 148 -1.27 -12.59 34.28
N MET A 149 -0.97 -11.31 34.02
CA MET A 149 -0.01 -10.55 34.83
C MET A 149 -0.51 -10.30 36.25
N ILE A 150 -1.82 -10.08 36.43
CA ILE A 150 -2.41 -9.91 37.76
C ILE A 150 -2.29 -11.20 38.59
N VAL A 151 -2.43 -12.37 37.95
CA VAL A 151 -2.32 -13.68 38.63
C VAL A 151 -0.88 -14.08 38.98
N LEU A 152 0.14 -13.48 38.36
CA LEU A 152 1.55 -13.76 38.66
C LEU A 152 2.15 -12.85 39.74
N ASP A 153 1.46 -11.76 40.09
CA ASP A 153 1.85 -10.81 41.14
C ASP A 153 1.12 -11.08 42.50
N GLU A 154 0.27 -12.11 42.57
CA GLU A 154 -0.38 -12.64 43.80
C GLU A 154 0.26 -13.94 44.29
#